data_AF-A0A2N3D8F8-F1
#
_entry.id   AF-A0A2N3D8F8-F1
#
_cell.length_a   1.000
_cell.length_b   1.000
_cell.length_c   1.000
_cell.angle_alpha   90.00
_cell.angle_beta   90.00
_cell.angle_gamma   90.00
#
_symmetry.space_group_name_H-M   'P 1'
#
loop_
_entity.id
_entity.type
_entity.pdbx_description
1 polymer ?
#
loop_
_entity_poly.entity_id
_entity_poly.type
_entity_poly.pdbx_seq_one_letter_code
_entity_poly.pdbx_strand_id
1 'polypeptide(L)'
;MAKGANFFQVGGQQVSPDNRLLAFAEDKVGRRQFELKIKDLTSGKMLSDSIPNVEAGFAWAGDSRTIFYVEKDPTTLLAKRVKAHVLGTPVSSDRLVYEEKDDTFYMGIGTTVSDKFICIYLGQTVSSEQRCAPRANPVDFKVIQPRERDHLYEAEHVGNRWVIRSNWQAPNYRLLTVADTAADTSKTAWKPLVPTSDDVFIAAFQPFDGYIAIEERSGGNKRMRLLSNAGKSSFVEADEPAYTMALSTNAQTGTEWVRYTYNSLTTPSTVIEANMRTGERKVLKVTPVPGYDASKYATERVWATARDGTKVPVSLVYAKGFKKDGTAPLFQYSYGSYGYSTDPAFNPMLPSLLDRGMVYAIAHIRGGQELGRKWYDDGKMFNKKNSFTDFIDVTRYLVDQGYAKKGRVAAMGGSAGGLLMGAVSNMAPQDYGAIVSLVPFVDVVTTMLDPTIPLTTGEYDEWGNP
;
A
#
# COMPACT_ATOMS: atom_id res chain seq x y z
N MET A 1 0.25 16.63 23.92
CA MET A 1 1.52 16.75 23.16
C MET A 1 1.46 17.90 22.14
N ALA A 2 0.36 18.09 21.40
CA ALA A 2 0.23 19.16 20.39
C ALA A 2 -0.01 20.61 20.90
N LYS A 3 -0.14 20.85 22.21
CA LYS A 3 -0.53 22.17 22.75
C LYS A 3 0.52 23.23 22.37
N GLY A 4 0.11 24.25 21.62
CA GLY A 4 0.96 25.36 21.21
C GLY A 4 1.83 25.12 19.96
N ALA A 5 1.72 23.95 19.31
CA ALA A 5 2.44 23.67 18.07
C ALA A 5 1.55 23.99 16.85
N ASN A 6 2.15 24.59 15.81
CA ASN A 6 1.47 24.86 14.54
C ASN A 6 1.26 23.58 13.72
N PHE A 7 2.11 22.59 13.93
CA PHE A 7 1.99 21.23 13.38
C PHE A 7 2.38 20.23 14.46
N PHE A 8 1.68 19.10 14.53
CA PHE A 8 2.06 17.99 15.40
C PHE A 8 1.56 16.68 14.81
N GLN A 9 2.46 15.73 14.65
CA GLN A 9 2.15 14.37 14.23
C GLN A 9 2.89 13.37 15.10
N VAL A 10 2.22 12.28 15.48
CA VAL A 10 2.90 11.07 15.93
C VAL A 10 3.02 10.15 14.72
N GLY A 11 4.25 9.75 14.40
CA GLY A 11 4.56 8.78 13.37
C GLY A 11 4.40 7.36 13.91
N GLY A 12 5.51 6.67 14.15
CA GLY A 12 5.50 5.34 14.76
C GLY A 12 5.36 5.38 16.29
N GLN A 13 4.77 4.33 16.84
CA GLN A 13 4.71 4.07 18.27
C GLN A 13 4.84 2.57 18.54
N GLN A 14 5.63 2.17 19.53
CA GLN A 14 5.73 0.78 19.98
C GLN A 14 5.95 0.70 21.48
N VAL A 15 5.25 -0.24 22.10
CA VAL A 15 5.48 -0.63 23.49
C VAL A 15 6.66 -1.60 23.55
N SER A 16 7.51 -1.47 24.57
CA SER A 16 8.63 -2.38 24.80
C SER A 16 8.16 -3.81 25.09
N PRO A 17 8.97 -4.85 24.82
CA PRO A 17 8.62 -6.24 25.10
C PRO A 17 8.14 -6.51 26.53
N ASP A 18 8.69 -5.82 27.53
CA ASP A 18 8.31 -5.91 28.95
C ASP A 18 7.03 -5.12 29.31
N ASN A 19 6.37 -4.49 28.33
CA ASN A 19 5.18 -3.66 28.47
C ASN A 19 5.33 -2.42 29.37
N ARG A 20 6.57 -1.98 29.65
CA ARG A 20 6.82 -0.88 30.59
C ARG A 20 7.07 0.46 29.92
N LEU A 21 7.64 0.47 28.73
CA LEU A 21 8.04 1.69 28.02
C LEU A 21 7.24 1.84 26.73
N LEU A 22 6.93 3.08 26.37
CA LEU A 22 6.41 3.47 25.07
C LEU A 22 7.45 4.31 24.36
N ALA A 23 7.97 3.81 23.24
CA ALA A 23 8.71 4.61 22.29
C ALA A 23 7.73 5.19 21.25
N PHE A 24 7.90 6.46 20.88
CA PHE A 24 7.11 7.11 19.84
C PHE A 24 7.94 8.17 19.11
N ALA A 25 7.67 8.32 17.81
CA ALA A 25 8.30 9.29 16.94
C ALA A 25 7.36 10.49 16.75
N GLU A 26 7.78 11.70 17.12
CA GLU A 26 6.98 12.93 16.94
C GLU A 26 7.59 13.88 15.90
N ASP A 27 6.74 14.48 15.06
CA ASP A 27 7.09 15.54 14.12
C ASP A 27 6.32 16.81 14.49
N LYS A 28 7.03 17.93 14.64
CA LYS A 28 6.48 19.24 15.01
C LYS A 28 6.55 20.28 13.88
N VAL A 29 7.14 19.91 12.74
CA VAL A 29 7.42 20.81 11.61
C VAL A 29 6.78 20.36 10.30
N GLY A 30 6.26 19.14 10.23
CA GLY A 30 5.55 18.62 9.05
C GLY A 30 6.46 18.20 7.91
N ARG A 31 7.76 18.01 8.21
CA ARG A 31 8.78 17.62 7.22
C ARG A 31 9.12 16.13 7.27
N ARG A 32 8.37 15.33 8.05
CA ARG A 32 8.66 13.91 8.30
C ARG A 32 10.09 13.70 8.81
N GLN A 33 10.55 14.65 9.63
CA GLN A 33 11.78 14.58 10.40
C GLN A 33 11.35 14.37 11.85
N PHE A 34 11.40 13.12 12.30
CA PHE A 34 10.86 12.77 13.62
C PHE A 34 11.93 12.89 14.71
N GLU A 35 11.46 13.16 15.92
CA GLU A 35 12.21 12.99 17.16
C GLU A 35 11.64 11.77 17.89
N LEU A 36 12.46 10.74 18.09
CA LEU A 36 12.09 9.52 18.80
C LEU A 36 12.26 9.74 20.32
N LYS A 37 11.18 9.51 21.06
CA LYS A 37 11.09 9.72 22.51
C LYS A 37 10.56 8.50 23.23
N ILE A 38 10.88 8.42 24.52
CA ILE A 38 10.50 7.29 25.37
C ILE A 38 9.74 7.79 26.60
N LYS A 39 8.62 7.13 26.87
CA LYS A 39 7.77 7.35 28.04
C LYS A 39 7.72 6.09 28.88
N ASP A 40 7.94 6.22 30.18
CA ASP A 40 7.65 5.18 31.14
C ASP A 40 6.13 5.11 31.39
N LEU A 41 5.52 3.96 31.08
CA LEU A 41 4.07 3.77 31.19
C LEU A 41 3.60 3.58 32.64
N THR A 42 4.50 3.15 33.54
CA THR A 42 4.18 2.95 34.96
C THR A 42 4.09 4.28 35.70
N SER A 43 5.09 5.15 35.52
CA SER A 43 5.16 6.46 36.17
C SER A 43 4.50 7.57 35.36
N GLY A 44 4.26 7.35 34.06
CA GLY A 44 3.76 8.36 33.13
C GLY A 44 4.80 9.42 32.74
N LYS A 45 6.04 9.31 33.20
CA LYS A 45 7.10 10.30 32.95
C LYS A 45 7.82 10.03 31.63
N MET A 46 8.32 11.09 31.01
CA MET A 46 9.25 11.00 29.88
C MET A 46 10.64 10.62 30.41
N LEU A 47 11.34 9.74 29.68
CA LEU A 47 12.77 9.52 29.89
C LEU A 47 13.57 10.67 29.26
N SER A 48 14.86 10.76 29.62
CA SER A 48 15.77 11.78 29.06
C SER A 48 16.18 11.50 27.62
N ASP A 49 16.03 10.26 27.17
CA ASP A 49 16.40 9.80 25.83
C ASP A 49 15.56 10.52 24.76
N SER A 50 16.25 11.15 23.80
CA SER A 50 15.65 11.83 22.66
C SER A 50 16.57 11.74 21.45
N ILE A 51 16.09 11.12 20.37
CA ILE A 51 16.89 10.85 19.16
C ILE A 51 16.30 11.67 18.00
N PRO A 52 17.00 12.72 17.52
CA PRO A 52 16.47 13.61 16.50
C PRO A 52 16.70 13.09 15.07
N ASN A 53 15.94 13.65 14.11
CA ASN A 53 16.10 13.45 12.66
C ASN A 53 16.08 11.97 12.22
N VAL A 54 15.05 11.26 12.67
CA VAL A 54 14.83 9.85 12.34
C VAL A 54 13.60 9.66 11.46
N GLU A 55 13.49 8.50 10.82
CA GLU A 55 12.24 8.02 10.25
C GLU A 55 11.23 7.68 11.34
N ALA A 56 9.96 7.57 10.97
CA ALA A 56 8.90 7.17 11.89
C ALA A 56 9.04 5.72 12.40
N GLY A 57 9.71 4.85 11.63
CA GLY A 57 9.87 3.43 11.95
C GLY A 57 11.08 3.14 12.84
N PHE A 58 10.90 2.26 13.81
CA PHE A 58 11.92 1.79 14.74
C PHE A 58 11.54 0.39 15.27
N ALA A 59 12.46 -0.28 15.96
CA ALA A 59 12.22 -1.59 16.54
C ALA A 59 12.91 -1.76 17.90
N TRP A 60 12.18 -2.28 18.89
CA TRP A 60 12.75 -2.71 20.17
C TRP A 60 13.51 -4.03 20.03
N ALA A 61 14.72 -4.10 20.58
CA ALA A 61 15.39 -5.37 20.89
C ALA A 61 14.63 -6.15 21.98
N GLY A 62 14.98 -7.43 22.15
CA GLY A 62 14.35 -8.30 23.15
C GLY A 62 14.63 -7.91 24.60
N ASP A 63 15.63 -7.06 24.84
CA ASP A 63 16.05 -6.62 26.18
C ASP A 63 15.20 -5.48 26.76
N SER A 64 14.24 -4.94 26.01
CA SER A 64 13.44 -3.75 26.38
C SER A 64 14.28 -2.51 26.75
N ARG A 65 15.52 -2.45 26.24
CA ARG A 65 16.48 -1.39 26.54
C ARG A 65 17.17 -0.83 25.30
N THR A 66 17.26 -1.62 24.23
CA THR A 66 17.90 -1.20 22.98
C THR A 66 16.84 -0.93 21.91
N ILE A 67 16.93 0.22 21.23
CA ILE A 67 16.05 0.59 20.11
C ILE A 67 16.88 0.74 18.84
N PHE A 68 16.42 0.11 17.76
CA PHE A 68 16.98 0.31 16.43
C PHE A 68 16.14 1.32 15.66
N TYR A 69 16.78 2.29 15.03
CA TYR A 69 16.11 3.37 14.30
C TYR A 69 16.84 3.70 13.01
N VAL A 70 16.15 4.42 12.13
CA VAL A 70 16.69 4.87 10.84
C VAL A 70 16.98 6.38 10.91
N GLU A 71 18.25 6.75 10.85
CA GLU A 71 18.75 8.12 10.73
C GLU A 71 18.57 8.62 9.29
N LYS A 72 18.17 9.90 9.16
CA LYS A 72 18.01 10.57 7.87
C LYS A 72 19.21 11.45 7.53
N ASP A 73 19.46 11.66 6.25
CA ASP A 73 20.32 12.74 5.77
C ASP A 73 19.64 14.10 6.07
N PRO A 74 20.33 15.08 6.67
CA PRO A 74 19.73 16.34 7.08
C PRO A 74 19.32 17.24 5.90
N THR A 75 19.89 17.02 4.71
CA THR A 75 19.64 17.84 3.52
C THR A 75 18.62 17.17 2.61
N THR A 76 18.90 15.93 2.18
CA THR A 76 18.03 15.22 1.24
C THR A 76 16.79 14.62 1.90
N LEU A 77 16.81 14.47 3.23
CA LEU A 77 15.78 13.80 4.02
C LEU A 77 15.59 12.32 3.67
N LEU A 78 16.52 11.72 2.94
CA LEU A 78 16.52 10.29 2.67
C LEU A 78 17.02 9.52 3.89
N ALA A 79 16.49 8.33 4.09
CA ALA A 79 17.00 7.38 5.07
C ALA A 79 18.44 6.99 4.70
N LYS A 80 19.36 7.02 5.67
CA LYS A 80 20.79 6.84 5.41
C LYS A 80 21.42 5.72 6.22
N ARG A 81 21.15 5.68 7.53
CA ARG A 81 21.79 4.73 8.45
C ARG A 81 20.80 4.08 9.39
N VAL A 82 21.02 2.82 9.70
CA VAL A 82 20.42 2.16 10.86
C VAL A 82 21.39 2.23 12.02
N LYS A 83 20.92 2.71 13.17
CA LYS A 83 21.68 2.80 14.40
C LYS A 83 20.95 2.12 15.55
N ALA A 84 21.72 1.69 16.56
CA ALA A 84 21.21 1.09 17.78
C ALA A 84 21.45 2.04 18.97
N HIS A 85 20.38 2.48 19.60
CA HIS A 85 20.38 3.31 20.80
C HIS A 85 20.17 2.46 22.04
N VAL A 86 21.03 2.60 23.05
CA VAL A 86 20.86 1.98 24.37
C VAL A 86 20.33 3.04 25.32
N LEU A 87 19.17 2.81 25.94
CA LEU A 87 18.58 3.79 26.86
C LEU A 87 19.54 4.18 27.99
N GLY A 88 19.55 5.48 28.28
CA GLY A 88 20.40 6.16 29.25
C GLY A 88 21.79 6.53 28.72
N THR A 89 22.09 6.27 27.44
CA THR A 89 23.38 6.62 26.83
C THR A 89 23.26 7.82 25.87
N PRO A 90 24.33 8.58 25.62
CA PRO A 90 24.27 9.67 24.64
C PRO A 90 24.06 9.13 23.22
N VAL A 91 23.19 9.78 22.43
CA VAL A 91 22.94 9.43 21.01
C VAL A 91 24.22 9.40 20.17
N SER A 92 25.22 10.23 20.51
CA SER A 92 26.52 10.24 19.83
C SER A 92 27.33 8.94 20.01
N SER A 93 26.95 8.10 20.97
CA SER A 93 27.55 6.78 21.22
C SER A 93 26.79 5.62 20.57
N ASP A 94 25.68 5.92 19.88
CA ASP A 94 24.86 4.90 19.22
C ASP A 94 25.68 4.15 18.17
N ARG A 95 25.60 2.82 18.22
CA ARG A 95 26.35 1.94 17.32
C ARG A 95 25.75 2.00 15.92
N LEU A 96 26.59 2.20 14.91
CA LEU A 96 26.22 2.02 13.51
C LEU A 96 25.94 0.53 13.24
N VAL A 97 24.78 0.24 12.67
CA VAL A 97 24.33 -1.13 12.32
C VAL A 97 24.44 -1.35 10.82
N TYR A 98 23.97 -0.38 10.03
CA TYR A 98 23.99 -0.44 8.58
C TYR A 98 23.98 0.97 7.98
N GLU A 99 24.59 1.15 6.82
CA GLU A 99 24.57 2.40 6.02
C GLU A 99 24.27 2.04 4.57
N GLU A 100 23.20 2.62 4.02
CA GLU A 100 22.86 2.51 2.61
C GLU A 100 23.66 3.56 1.82
N LYS A 101 24.30 3.11 0.74
CA LYS A 101 25.16 3.94 -0.12
C LYS A 101 24.47 4.36 -1.41
N ASP A 102 23.41 3.66 -1.79
CA ASP A 102 22.58 3.95 -2.96
C ASP A 102 21.36 4.75 -2.51
N ASP A 103 21.33 6.04 -2.86
CA ASP A 103 20.29 6.98 -2.46
C ASP A 103 18.94 6.74 -3.16
N THR A 104 18.86 5.79 -4.10
CA THR A 104 17.60 5.35 -4.70
C THR A 104 16.81 4.38 -3.82
N PHE A 105 17.45 3.77 -2.82
CA PHE A 105 16.81 2.83 -1.90
C PHE A 105 16.20 3.55 -0.69
N TYR A 106 14.89 3.42 -0.56
CA TYR A 106 14.22 3.71 0.71
C TYR A 106 14.54 2.62 1.73
N MET A 107 14.71 3.02 2.99
CA MET A 107 15.07 2.12 4.08
C MET A 107 14.07 2.21 5.24
N GLY A 108 13.66 1.06 5.76
CA GLY A 108 12.83 0.91 6.94
C GLY A 108 13.38 -0.14 7.90
N ILE A 109 12.78 -0.23 9.08
CA ILE A 109 13.12 -1.25 10.09
C ILE A 109 11.88 -1.68 10.86
N GLY A 110 11.82 -2.96 11.22
CA GLY A 110 10.68 -3.53 11.95
C GLY A 110 10.98 -4.92 12.50
N THR A 111 10.01 -5.50 13.20
CA THR A 111 10.07 -6.88 13.71
C THR A 111 9.18 -7.79 12.86
N THR A 112 9.64 -9.01 12.62
CA THR A 112 8.81 -10.04 11.95
C THR A 112 7.59 -10.40 12.77
N VAL A 113 6.53 -10.91 12.15
CA VAL A 113 5.28 -11.28 12.86
C VAL A 113 5.46 -12.29 13.99
N SER A 114 6.50 -13.14 13.96
CA SER A 114 6.81 -14.05 15.06
C SER A 114 7.62 -13.43 16.21
N ASP A 115 7.92 -12.14 16.17
CA ASP A 115 8.79 -11.40 17.11
C ASP A 115 10.23 -11.92 17.25
N LYS A 116 10.68 -12.86 16.41
CA LYS A 116 12.00 -13.50 16.53
C LYS A 116 13.12 -12.69 15.89
N PHE A 117 12.83 -11.86 14.91
CA PHE A 117 13.83 -11.12 14.15
C PHE A 117 13.50 -9.63 14.09
N ILE A 118 14.54 -8.80 14.07
CA ILE A 118 14.49 -7.42 13.61
C ILE A 118 15.02 -7.42 12.17
N CYS A 119 14.31 -6.77 11.26
CA CYS A 119 14.67 -6.70 9.85
C CYS A 119 14.78 -5.25 9.38
N ILE A 120 15.85 -4.98 8.62
CA ILE A 120 16.05 -3.78 7.81
C ILE A 120 15.47 -4.09 6.43
N TYR A 121 14.59 -3.23 5.95
CA TYR A 121 13.95 -3.35 4.64
C TYR A 121 14.51 -2.27 3.72
N LEU A 122 14.94 -2.65 2.53
CA LEU A 122 15.49 -1.78 1.51
C LEU A 122 14.67 -1.98 0.24
N GLY A 123 14.20 -0.88 -0.36
CA GLY A 123 13.37 -0.96 -1.57
C GLY A 123 13.52 0.26 -2.47
N GLN A 124 13.61 0.00 -3.76
CA GLN A 124 13.39 0.95 -4.84
C GLN A 124 12.37 0.36 -5.84
N THR A 125 12.07 1.09 -6.92
CA THR A 125 11.00 0.76 -7.89
C THR A 125 11.02 -0.69 -8.39
N VAL A 126 12.20 -1.27 -8.62
CA VAL A 126 12.36 -2.60 -9.22
C VAL A 126 13.29 -3.54 -8.45
N SER A 127 13.75 -3.16 -7.26
CA SER A 127 14.71 -3.95 -6.50
C SER A 127 14.48 -3.82 -5.00
N SER A 128 14.60 -4.93 -4.27
CA SER A 128 14.48 -4.95 -2.81
C SER A 128 15.54 -5.83 -2.16
N GLU A 129 15.82 -5.55 -0.88
CA GLU A 129 16.68 -6.37 -0.03
C GLU A 129 16.16 -6.33 1.41
N GLN A 130 16.20 -7.47 2.09
CA GLN A 130 15.86 -7.56 3.49
C GLN A 130 17.04 -8.17 4.26
N ARG A 131 17.39 -7.53 5.37
CA ARG A 131 18.48 -7.96 6.26
C ARG A 131 17.92 -8.18 7.64
N CYS A 132 18.12 -9.34 8.24
CA CYS A 132 17.51 -9.68 9.53
C CYS A 132 18.55 -10.16 10.55
N ALA A 133 18.33 -9.83 11.81
CA ALA A 133 19.09 -10.34 12.95
C ALA A 133 18.14 -10.88 14.02
N PRO A 134 18.53 -11.91 14.79
CA PRO A 134 17.73 -12.39 15.92
C PRO A 134 17.46 -11.24 16.90
N ARG A 135 16.20 -11.00 17.25
CA ARG A 135 15.79 -9.90 18.15
C ARG A 135 16.41 -10.03 19.55
N ALA A 136 16.68 -11.26 19.99
CA ALA A 136 17.35 -11.56 21.25
C ALA A 136 18.84 -11.16 21.25
N ASN A 137 19.49 -11.09 20.08
CA ASN A 137 20.88 -10.66 19.93
C ASN A 137 21.11 -9.96 18.56
N PRO A 138 20.60 -8.73 18.37
CA PRO A 138 20.57 -8.06 17.07
C PRO A 138 21.89 -7.35 16.75
N VAL A 139 22.95 -8.15 16.59
CA VAL A 139 24.31 -7.66 16.28
C VAL A 139 24.62 -7.78 14.80
N ASP A 140 24.41 -8.97 14.23
CA ASP A 140 24.76 -9.30 12.83
C ASP A 140 23.49 -9.43 11.97
N PHE A 141 23.26 -8.44 11.10
CA PHE A 141 22.11 -8.39 10.19
C PHE A 141 22.45 -9.09 8.88
N LYS A 142 21.92 -10.29 8.71
CA LYS A 142 22.18 -11.14 7.55
C LYS A 142 21.18 -10.87 6.44
N VAL A 143 21.69 -10.74 5.22
CA VAL A 143 20.87 -10.62 4.00
C VAL A 143 20.11 -11.92 3.78
N ILE A 144 18.80 -11.85 3.56
CA ILE A 144 17.99 -13.01 3.17
C ILE A 144 18.34 -13.42 1.73
N GLN A 145 18.22 -12.48 0.79
CA GLN A 145 18.62 -12.62 -0.60
C GLN A 145 19.25 -11.30 -1.08
N PRO A 146 20.47 -11.30 -1.64
CA PRO A 146 21.09 -10.10 -2.19
C PRO A 146 20.20 -9.44 -3.24
N ARG A 147 20.17 -8.09 -3.25
CA ARG A 147 19.41 -7.33 -4.25
C ARG A 147 19.85 -7.67 -5.67
N GLU A 148 18.86 -7.73 -6.55
CA GLU A 148 19.03 -7.86 -8.00
C GLU A 148 18.09 -6.86 -8.67
N ARG A 149 18.49 -6.31 -9.81
CA ARG A 149 17.58 -5.48 -10.62
C ARG A 149 16.41 -6.34 -11.09
N ASP A 150 15.21 -5.75 -11.09
CA ASP A 150 13.94 -6.39 -11.43
C ASP A 150 13.49 -7.52 -10.47
N HIS A 151 14.15 -7.67 -9.31
CA HIS A 151 13.76 -8.61 -8.27
C HIS A 151 13.21 -7.89 -7.04
N LEU A 152 11.90 -8.04 -6.83
CA LEU A 152 11.19 -7.62 -5.64
C LEU A 152 10.80 -8.84 -4.80
N TYR A 153 11.11 -8.79 -3.50
CA TYR A 153 10.69 -9.77 -2.52
C TYR A 153 10.47 -9.15 -1.14
N GLU A 154 9.65 -9.85 -0.36
CA GLU A 154 9.36 -9.54 1.03
C GLU A 154 9.32 -10.86 1.80
N ALA A 155 9.97 -10.91 2.97
CA ALA A 155 10.03 -12.12 3.78
C ALA A 155 9.46 -11.87 5.19
N GLU A 156 8.53 -12.73 5.60
CA GLU A 156 8.03 -12.77 6.97
C GLU A 156 8.40 -14.09 7.64
N HIS A 157 8.58 -14.05 8.95
CA HIS A 157 8.98 -15.21 9.73
C HIS A 157 7.82 -15.74 10.57
N VAL A 158 7.59 -17.06 10.53
CA VAL A 158 6.63 -17.77 11.39
C VAL A 158 7.18 -19.15 11.76
N GLY A 159 6.96 -19.60 13.00
CA GLY A 159 7.43 -20.90 13.45
C GLY A 159 8.95 -21.05 13.34
N ASN A 160 9.40 -21.82 12.35
CA ASN A 160 10.80 -22.15 12.04
C ASN A 160 11.13 -21.93 10.54
N ARG A 161 10.43 -21.00 9.89
CA ARG A 161 10.59 -20.76 8.45
C ARG A 161 10.31 -19.33 8.07
N TRP A 162 10.92 -18.94 6.97
CA TRP A 162 10.56 -17.76 6.21
C TRP A 162 9.44 -18.10 5.22
N VAL A 163 8.46 -17.23 5.11
CA VAL A 163 7.48 -17.17 4.03
C VAL A 163 7.83 -15.95 3.19
N ILE A 164 8.07 -16.16 1.90
CA ILE A 164 8.61 -15.13 1.01
C ILE A 164 7.64 -14.88 -0.13
N ARG A 165 7.20 -13.64 -0.29
CA ARG A 165 6.52 -13.16 -1.49
C ARG A 165 7.58 -12.65 -2.46
N SER A 166 7.64 -13.18 -3.68
CA SER A 166 8.69 -12.82 -4.65
C SER A 166 8.16 -12.75 -6.08
N ASN A 167 8.65 -11.78 -6.86
CA ASN A 167 8.36 -11.67 -8.29
C ASN A 167 9.33 -12.51 -9.17
N TRP A 168 10.27 -13.23 -8.57
CA TRP A 168 11.25 -14.02 -9.30
C TRP A 168 10.57 -15.11 -10.13
N GLN A 169 10.64 -14.96 -11.47
CA GLN A 169 9.92 -15.77 -12.47
C GLN A 169 8.39 -15.79 -12.25
N ALA A 170 7.85 -14.71 -11.67
CA ALA A 170 6.46 -14.59 -11.29
C ALA A 170 6.05 -13.12 -11.26
N PRO A 171 5.75 -12.46 -12.40
CA PRO A 171 5.41 -11.03 -12.41
C PRO A 171 4.26 -10.67 -11.45
N ASN A 172 3.29 -11.58 -11.29
CA ASN A 172 2.17 -11.48 -10.36
C ASN A 172 2.44 -12.00 -8.94
N TYR A 173 3.71 -12.22 -8.63
CA TYR A 173 4.22 -12.80 -7.39
C TYR A 173 3.78 -14.24 -7.15
N ARG A 174 4.60 -14.93 -6.35
CA ARG A 174 4.31 -16.24 -5.77
C ARG A 174 4.71 -16.24 -4.30
N LEU A 175 4.17 -17.18 -3.52
CA LEU A 175 4.66 -17.42 -2.16
C LEU A 175 5.60 -18.62 -2.16
N LEU A 176 6.71 -18.45 -1.46
CA LEU A 176 7.81 -19.38 -1.33
C LEU A 176 8.14 -19.58 0.15
N THR A 177 8.94 -20.59 0.47
CA THR A 177 9.40 -20.83 1.84
C THR A 177 10.80 -21.40 1.89
N VAL A 178 11.50 -21.10 2.98
CA VAL A 178 12.79 -21.71 3.32
C VAL A 178 12.87 -21.83 4.84
N ALA A 179 13.52 -22.88 5.34
CA ALA A 179 13.74 -23.03 6.77
C ALA A 179 14.62 -21.89 7.30
N ASP A 180 14.35 -21.41 8.51
CA ASP A 180 15.18 -20.36 9.15
C ASP A 180 16.59 -20.85 9.53
N THR A 181 16.77 -22.17 9.61
CA THR A 181 18.06 -22.85 9.82
C THR A 181 18.79 -23.20 8.52
N ALA A 182 18.27 -22.82 7.35
CA ALA A 182 18.91 -23.16 6.09
C ALA A 182 20.29 -22.47 5.97
N ALA A 183 21.31 -23.23 5.57
CA ALA A 183 22.64 -22.66 5.32
C ALA A 183 22.66 -21.72 4.10
N ASP A 184 21.79 -22.00 3.12
CA ASP A 184 21.56 -21.17 1.94
C ASP A 184 20.14 -20.60 2.00
N THR A 185 20.04 -19.28 2.12
CA THR A 185 18.76 -18.53 2.10
C THR A 185 18.49 -17.91 0.74
N SER A 186 19.34 -18.16 -0.26
CA SER A 186 19.19 -17.60 -1.59
C SER A 186 17.92 -18.11 -2.28
N LYS A 187 17.48 -17.35 -3.29
CA LYS A 187 16.25 -17.66 -4.02
C LYS A 187 16.22 -19.04 -4.67
N THR A 188 17.37 -19.67 -4.92
CA THR A 188 17.47 -21.03 -5.44
C THR A 188 17.12 -22.11 -4.42
N ALA A 189 17.25 -21.84 -3.12
CA ALA A 189 16.85 -22.76 -2.04
C ALA A 189 15.36 -22.66 -1.69
N TRP A 190 14.66 -21.64 -2.20
CA TRP A 190 13.26 -21.38 -1.89
C TRP A 190 12.32 -22.42 -2.52
N LYS A 191 11.43 -22.98 -1.70
CA LYS A 191 10.43 -23.97 -2.11
C LYS A 191 9.07 -23.32 -2.36
N PRO A 192 8.31 -23.72 -3.41
CA PRO A 192 6.99 -23.16 -3.68
C PRO A 192 5.99 -23.47 -2.56
N LEU A 193 5.19 -22.46 -2.17
CA LEU A 193 3.99 -22.60 -1.33
C LEU A 193 2.72 -22.29 -2.11
N VAL A 194 2.74 -21.18 -2.86
CA VAL A 194 1.65 -20.75 -3.73
C VAL A 194 2.26 -20.47 -5.10
N PRO A 195 1.78 -21.13 -6.17
CA PRO A 195 2.31 -20.90 -7.51
C PRO A 195 1.98 -19.50 -8.03
N THR A 196 2.69 -19.06 -9.07
CA THR A 196 2.33 -17.85 -9.82
C THR A 196 1.07 -18.09 -10.66
N SER A 197 0.37 -17.01 -11.02
CA SER A 197 -0.80 -17.02 -11.90
C SER A 197 -0.81 -15.77 -12.78
N ASP A 198 -1.26 -15.88 -14.03
CA ASP A 198 -1.40 -14.73 -14.92
C ASP A 198 -2.60 -13.85 -14.54
N ASP A 199 -3.59 -14.40 -13.83
CA ASP A 199 -4.86 -13.73 -13.48
C ASP A 199 -4.96 -13.28 -12.02
N VAL A 200 -4.00 -13.69 -11.18
CA VAL A 200 -4.01 -13.42 -9.73
C VAL A 200 -2.71 -12.78 -9.31
N PHE A 201 -2.79 -11.52 -8.87
CA PHE A 201 -1.65 -10.79 -8.31
C PHE A 201 -1.65 -10.89 -6.79
N ILE A 202 -0.63 -11.49 -6.20
CA ILE A 202 -0.48 -11.54 -4.74
C ILE A 202 0.03 -10.17 -4.29
N ALA A 203 -0.79 -9.42 -3.56
CA ALA A 203 -0.47 -8.05 -3.13
C ALA A 203 0.27 -8.04 -1.78
N ALA A 204 -0.16 -8.86 -0.83
CA ALA A 204 0.44 -8.98 0.49
C ALA A 204 0.10 -10.34 1.09
N PHE A 205 0.74 -10.68 2.20
CA PHE A 205 0.43 -11.88 2.95
C PHE A 205 0.75 -11.68 4.43
N GLN A 206 0.12 -12.49 5.28
CA GLN A 206 0.49 -12.61 6.68
C GLN A 206 0.45 -14.08 7.09
N PRO A 207 1.57 -14.63 7.56
CA PRO A 207 1.59 -15.98 8.12
C PRO A 207 1.10 -16.00 9.57
N PHE A 208 0.36 -17.05 9.89
CA PHE A 208 -0.08 -17.47 11.23
C PHE A 208 0.49 -18.87 11.50
N ASP A 209 0.39 -19.35 12.74
CA ASP A 209 0.97 -20.65 13.11
C ASP A 209 0.34 -21.80 12.30
N GLY A 210 -0.96 -21.71 11.98
CA GLY A 210 -1.73 -22.76 11.29
C GLY A 210 -2.07 -22.49 9.81
N TYR A 211 -1.93 -21.26 9.33
CA TYR A 211 -2.37 -20.85 7.99
C TYR A 211 -1.66 -19.57 7.52
N ILE A 212 -1.87 -19.20 6.26
CA ILE A 212 -1.41 -17.94 5.69
C ILE A 212 -2.66 -17.20 5.18
N ALA A 213 -2.84 -15.95 5.61
CA ALA A 213 -3.79 -15.03 5.00
C ALA A 213 -3.11 -14.31 3.85
N ILE A 214 -3.75 -14.25 2.69
CA ILE A 214 -3.15 -13.78 1.44
C ILE A 214 -4.09 -12.72 0.86
N GLU A 215 -3.59 -11.50 0.73
CA GLU A 215 -4.25 -10.47 -0.06
C GLU A 215 -3.87 -10.67 -1.52
N GLU A 216 -4.86 -10.91 -2.36
CA GLU A 216 -4.66 -11.07 -3.79
C GLU A 216 -5.67 -10.27 -4.60
N ARG A 217 -5.25 -9.86 -5.79
CA ARG A 217 -6.09 -9.13 -6.74
C ARG A 217 -6.51 -10.05 -7.86
N SER A 218 -7.79 -10.02 -8.19
CA SER A 218 -8.35 -10.73 -9.33
C SER A 218 -9.66 -10.06 -9.76
N GLY A 219 -9.87 -9.94 -11.07
CA GLY A 219 -11.08 -9.33 -11.64
C GLY A 219 -11.34 -7.90 -11.19
N GLY A 220 -10.30 -7.15 -10.77
CA GLY A 220 -10.40 -5.75 -10.31
C GLY A 220 -10.80 -5.56 -8.84
N ASN A 221 -10.86 -6.62 -8.04
CA ASN A 221 -11.05 -6.53 -6.58
C ASN A 221 -9.79 -7.00 -5.85
N LYS A 222 -9.56 -6.49 -4.64
CA LYS A 222 -8.63 -7.07 -3.68
C LYS A 222 -9.41 -7.98 -2.73
N ARG A 223 -9.10 -9.28 -2.73
CA ARG A 223 -9.78 -10.33 -1.96
C ARG A 223 -8.83 -11.01 -1.00
N MET A 224 -9.39 -11.64 0.04
CA MET A 224 -8.63 -12.39 1.04
C MET A 224 -8.76 -13.89 0.81
N ARG A 225 -7.61 -14.57 0.66
CA ARG A 225 -7.52 -16.05 0.63
C ARG A 225 -6.88 -16.57 1.91
N LEU A 226 -7.47 -17.58 2.51
CA LEU A 226 -6.94 -18.28 3.68
C LEU A 226 -6.39 -19.63 3.22
N LEU A 227 -5.09 -19.87 3.42
CA LEU A 227 -4.41 -21.10 3.05
C LEU A 227 -3.89 -21.81 4.30
N SER A 228 -4.52 -22.92 4.67
CA SER A 228 -4.03 -23.74 5.78
C SER A 228 -2.69 -24.41 5.47
N ASN A 229 -1.92 -24.76 6.51
CA ASN A 229 -0.67 -25.53 6.35
C ASN A 229 -0.90 -26.93 5.73
N ALA A 230 -2.11 -27.47 5.80
CA ALA A 230 -2.50 -28.71 5.14
C ALA A 230 -2.79 -28.53 3.62
N GLY A 231 -2.68 -27.31 3.09
CA GLY A 231 -2.90 -27.00 1.67
C GLY A 231 -4.36 -26.69 1.31
N LYS A 232 -5.31 -26.80 2.24
CA LYS A 232 -6.70 -26.37 2.00
C LYS A 232 -6.78 -24.85 1.92
N SER A 233 -7.39 -24.33 0.86
CA SER A 233 -7.64 -22.91 0.64
C SER A 233 -9.13 -22.57 0.64
N SER A 234 -9.47 -21.36 1.08
CA SER A 234 -10.79 -20.76 0.96
C SER A 234 -10.69 -19.25 0.79
N PHE A 235 -11.71 -18.63 0.21
CA PHE A 235 -11.83 -17.17 0.14
C PHE A 235 -12.74 -16.67 1.24
N VAL A 236 -12.42 -15.50 1.78
CA VAL A 236 -13.38 -14.74 2.59
C VAL A 236 -14.45 -14.20 1.65
N GLU A 237 -15.71 -14.44 2.00
CA GLU A 237 -16.87 -13.99 1.20
C GLU A 237 -16.96 -12.46 1.16
N ALA A 238 -17.37 -11.94 0.01
CA ALA A 238 -17.65 -10.53 -0.21
C ALA A 238 -19.14 -10.32 -0.47
N ASP A 239 -19.67 -9.22 0.03
CA ASP A 239 -21.11 -8.93 -0.01
C ASP A 239 -21.51 -8.03 -1.20
N GLU A 240 -20.53 -7.49 -1.93
CA GLU A 240 -20.72 -6.52 -3.03
C GLU A 240 -19.84 -6.88 -4.24
N PRO A 241 -20.22 -6.48 -5.48
CA PRO A 241 -19.45 -6.79 -6.70
C PRO A 241 -18.15 -6.00 -6.84
N ALA A 242 -18.07 -4.80 -6.25
CA ALA A 242 -16.90 -3.93 -6.25
C ALA A 242 -16.51 -3.60 -4.81
N TYR A 243 -15.39 -4.16 -4.35
CA TYR A 243 -14.93 -4.05 -2.96
C TYR A 243 -13.41 -4.15 -2.86
N THR A 244 -12.89 -3.86 -1.69
CA THR A 244 -11.50 -4.13 -1.33
C THR A 244 -11.43 -4.70 0.09
N MET A 245 -10.61 -5.75 0.25
CA MET A 245 -10.25 -6.34 1.53
C MET A 245 -8.75 -6.17 1.76
N ALA A 246 -8.34 -5.74 2.95
CA ALA A 246 -6.92 -5.62 3.32
C ALA A 246 -6.67 -6.20 4.71
N LEU A 247 -5.51 -6.79 4.95
CA LEU A 247 -5.06 -7.22 6.27
C LEU A 247 -5.07 -6.02 7.20
N SER A 248 -5.51 -6.27 8.43
CA SER A 248 -5.50 -5.28 9.50
C SER A 248 -4.48 -5.69 10.57
N THR A 249 -4.58 -5.10 11.76
CA THR A 249 -3.71 -5.44 12.87
C THR A 249 -3.98 -6.85 13.38
N ASN A 250 -3.00 -7.74 13.18
CA ASN A 250 -2.99 -9.12 13.63
C ASN A 250 -1.69 -9.35 14.44
N ALA A 251 -1.71 -8.98 15.72
CA ALA A 251 -0.53 -8.96 16.57
C ALA A 251 -0.12 -10.34 17.14
N GLN A 252 -0.96 -11.36 16.97
CA GLN A 252 -0.73 -12.70 17.50
C GLN A 252 -0.85 -13.71 16.36
N THR A 253 0.16 -14.58 16.17
CA THR A 253 0.16 -15.61 15.13
C THR A 253 -0.58 -16.89 15.56
N GLY A 254 -0.69 -17.14 16.87
CA GLY A 254 -1.34 -18.32 17.46
C GLY A 254 -2.86 -18.20 17.58
N THR A 255 -3.53 -17.69 16.55
CA THR A 255 -4.99 -17.55 16.49
C THR A 255 -5.54 -18.21 15.22
N GLU A 256 -6.81 -18.55 15.21
CA GLU A 256 -7.55 -19.04 14.04
C GLU A 256 -8.30 -17.93 13.29
N TRP A 257 -8.23 -16.70 13.82
CA TRP A 257 -8.95 -15.54 13.34
C TRP A 257 -8.00 -14.57 12.64
N VAL A 258 -8.27 -14.27 11.38
CA VAL A 258 -7.63 -13.16 10.69
C VAL A 258 -8.51 -11.92 10.80
N ARG A 259 -7.91 -10.82 11.22
CA ARG A 259 -8.51 -9.49 11.15
C ARG A 259 -8.17 -8.81 9.83
N TYR A 260 -9.19 -8.30 9.18
CA TYR A 260 -9.08 -7.58 7.92
C TYR A 260 -10.05 -6.40 7.90
N THR A 261 -9.79 -5.42 7.04
CA THR A 261 -10.74 -4.35 6.73
C THR A 261 -11.49 -4.69 5.46
N TYR A 262 -12.81 -4.51 5.46
CA TYR A 262 -13.67 -4.52 4.28
C TYR A 262 -14.11 -3.09 3.96
N ASN A 263 -14.11 -2.73 2.67
CA ASN A 263 -14.54 -1.43 2.19
C ASN A 263 -15.15 -1.57 0.79
N SER A 264 -16.13 -0.72 0.47
CA SER A 264 -16.73 -0.64 -0.85
C SER A 264 -17.19 0.79 -1.14
N LEU A 265 -17.74 1.04 -2.32
CA LEU A 265 -18.33 2.36 -2.61
C LEU A 265 -19.61 2.65 -1.80
N THR A 266 -20.25 1.65 -1.18
CA THR A 266 -21.46 1.83 -0.35
C THR A 266 -21.32 1.40 1.11
N THR A 267 -20.23 0.72 1.46
CA THR A 267 -19.96 0.22 2.80
C THR A 267 -18.77 0.96 3.41
N PRO A 268 -18.98 1.80 4.44
CA PRO A 268 -17.90 2.43 5.19
C PRO A 268 -16.88 1.41 5.69
N SER A 269 -15.63 1.85 5.88
CA SER A 269 -14.56 0.98 6.35
C SER A 269 -14.97 0.20 7.60
N THR A 270 -14.95 -1.12 7.47
CA THR A 270 -15.42 -2.06 8.50
C THR A 270 -14.29 -3.03 8.85
N VAL A 271 -13.95 -3.15 10.12
CA VAL A 271 -13.00 -4.12 10.66
C VAL A 271 -13.76 -5.40 10.99
N ILE A 272 -13.34 -6.50 10.38
CA ILE A 272 -13.96 -7.82 10.49
C ILE A 272 -12.89 -8.84 10.89
N GLU A 273 -13.28 -9.84 11.66
CA GLU A 273 -12.50 -11.07 11.85
C GLU A 273 -13.16 -12.22 11.10
N ALA A 274 -12.36 -13.05 10.42
CA ALA A 274 -12.80 -14.29 9.80
C ALA A 274 -12.06 -15.48 10.39
N ASN A 275 -12.80 -16.53 10.80
CA ASN A 275 -12.21 -17.77 11.29
C ASN A 275 -11.81 -18.66 10.11
N MET A 276 -10.54 -19.06 10.07
CA MET A 276 -10.00 -19.85 8.95
C MET A 276 -10.63 -21.25 8.84
N ARG A 277 -11.11 -21.85 9.94
CA ARG A 277 -11.66 -23.22 9.95
C ARG A 277 -13.12 -23.25 9.56
N THR A 278 -13.91 -22.36 10.16
CA THR A 278 -15.38 -22.39 10.03
C THR A 278 -15.88 -21.45 8.94
N GLY A 279 -15.11 -20.43 8.55
CA GLY A 279 -15.56 -19.35 7.67
C GLY A 279 -16.43 -18.30 8.37
N GLU A 280 -16.64 -18.41 9.68
CA GLU A 280 -17.42 -17.46 10.47
C GLU A 280 -16.81 -16.04 10.38
N ARG A 281 -17.66 -15.02 10.16
CA ARG A 281 -17.28 -13.60 10.10
C ARG A 281 -17.86 -12.84 11.29
N LYS A 282 -17.05 -12.00 11.95
CA LYS A 282 -17.43 -11.15 13.08
C LYS A 282 -17.07 -9.69 12.80
N VAL A 283 -18.07 -8.81 12.75
CA VAL A 283 -17.84 -7.38 12.65
C VAL A 283 -17.38 -6.85 14.01
N LEU A 284 -16.21 -6.22 14.05
CA LEU A 284 -15.65 -5.61 15.26
C LEU A 284 -15.93 -4.12 15.33
N LYS A 285 -15.83 -3.43 14.18
CA LYS A 285 -16.00 -1.98 14.11
C LYS A 285 -16.45 -1.55 12.74
N VAL A 286 -17.49 -0.74 12.68
CA VAL A 286 -17.87 0.02 11.48
C VAL A 286 -17.46 1.48 11.72
N THR A 287 -16.85 2.12 10.74
CA THR A 287 -16.56 3.56 10.81
C THR A 287 -17.88 4.33 10.80
N PRO A 288 -18.20 5.11 11.84
CA PRO A 288 -19.46 5.85 11.89
C PRO A 288 -19.42 6.98 10.86
N VAL A 289 -20.48 7.09 10.06
CA VAL A 289 -20.66 8.17 9.08
C VAL A 289 -22.03 8.82 9.33
N PRO A 290 -22.09 9.90 10.13
CA PRO A 290 -23.34 10.55 10.47
C PRO A 290 -24.14 10.97 9.23
N GLY A 291 -25.44 10.63 9.20
CA GLY A 291 -26.33 10.97 8.09
C GLY A 291 -26.21 10.07 6.85
N TYR A 292 -25.27 9.12 6.85
CA TYR A 292 -25.13 8.16 5.75
C TYR A 292 -26.10 6.98 5.92
N ASP A 293 -26.77 6.63 4.83
CA ASP A 293 -27.65 5.47 4.73
C ASP A 293 -27.29 4.68 3.47
N ALA A 294 -26.58 3.56 3.66
CA ALA A 294 -26.13 2.69 2.57
C ALA A 294 -27.31 2.19 1.71
N SER A 295 -28.51 2.06 2.28
CA SER A 295 -29.68 1.56 1.57
C SER A 295 -30.13 2.49 0.42
N LYS A 296 -29.67 3.75 0.39
CA LYS A 296 -29.95 4.73 -0.66
C LYS A 296 -29.07 4.60 -1.90
N TYR A 297 -28.01 3.80 -1.86
CA TYR A 297 -27.03 3.71 -2.95
C TYR A 297 -26.93 2.29 -3.48
N ALA A 298 -26.45 2.16 -4.71
CA ALA A 298 -26.12 0.87 -5.31
C ALA A 298 -24.75 0.96 -5.98
N THR A 299 -23.99 -0.13 -5.94
CA THR A 299 -22.73 -0.26 -6.65
C THR A 299 -22.80 -1.35 -7.71
N GLU A 300 -22.03 -1.19 -8.79
CA GLU A 300 -21.86 -2.19 -9.81
C GLU A 300 -20.42 -2.21 -10.37
N ARG A 301 -20.06 -3.34 -10.97
CA ARG A 301 -18.83 -3.53 -11.75
C ARG A 301 -19.22 -3.71 -13.21
N VAL A 302 -18.65 -2.88 -14.09
CA VAL A 302 -18.81 -3.01 -15.55
C VAL A 302 -17.44 -3.09 -16.21
N TRP A 303 -17.41 -3.44 -17.50
CA TRP A 303 -16.19 -3.62 -18.27
C TRP A 303 -16.28 -2.83 -19.58
N ALA A 304 -15.59 -1.70 -19.63
CA ALA A 304 -15.46 -0.90 -20.85
C ALA A 304 -14.49 -1.59 -21.81
N THR A 305 -14.73 -1.49 -23.11
CA THR A 305 -13.78 -2.00 -24.12
C THR A 305 -12.95 -0.83 -24.61
N ALA A 306 -11.65 -0.84 -24.34
CA ALA A 306 -10.71 0.13 -24.87
C ALA A 306 -10.54 -0.04 -26.38
N ARG A 307 -10.00 0.98 -27.04
CA ARG A 307 -9.79 1.01 -28.51
C ARG A 307 -8.91 -0.11 -29.06
N ASP A 308 -8.09 -0.75 -28.23
CA ASP A 308 -7.26 -1.90 -28.57
C ASP A 308 -7.92 -3.25 -28.23
N GLY A 309 -9.19 -3.25 -27.81
CA GLY A 309 -9.95 -4.43 -27.43
C GLY A 309 -9.84 -4.82 -25.96
N THR A 310 -8.94 -4.20 -25.19
CA THR A 310 -8.74 -4.50 -23.76
C THR A 310 -10.01 -4.20 -22.96
N LYS A 311 -10.37 -5.10 -22.02
CA LYS A 311 -11.50 -4.89 -21.10
C LYS A 311 -11.02 -4.15 -19.85
N VAL A 312 -11.36 -2.87 -19.74
CA VAL A 312 -11.04 -2.02 -18.58
C VAL A 312 -12.17 -2.11 -17.55
N PRO A 313 -11.90 -2.59 -16.32
CA PRO A 313 -12.93 -2.66 -15.30
C PRO A 313 -13.29 -1.25 -14.79
N VAL A 314 -14.56 -1.06 -14.43
CA VAL A 314 -15.05 0.21 -13.87
C VAL A 314 -15.92 -0.11 -12.66
N SER A 315 -15.66 0.57 -11.54
CA SER A 315 -16.53 0.49 -10.35
C SER A 315 -17.40 1.73 -10.28
N LEU A 316 -18.70 1.53 -10.22
CA LEU A 316 -19.70 2.58 -10.25
C LEU A 316 -20.47 2.61 -8.94
N VAL A 317 -20.91 3.81 -8.54
CA VAL A 317 -21.90 4.01 -7.48
C VAL A 317 -22.83 5.15 -7.86
N TYR A 318 -24.11 4.99 -7.53
CA TYR A 318 -25.18 5.94 -7.81
C TYR A 318 -26.30 5.79 -6.78
N ALA A 319 -27.17 6.80 -6.67
CA ALA A 319 -28.37 6.70 -5.87
C ALA A 319 -29.35 5.64 -6.42
N LYS A 320 -29.99 4.86 -5.56
CA LYS A 320 -31.05 3.92 -5.96
C LYS A 320 -32.19 4.69 -6.61
N GLY A 321 -32.74 4.10 -7.66
CA GLY A 321 -33.73 4.76 -8.53
C GLY A 321 -33.12 5.44 -9.75
N PHE A 322 -31.79 5.59 -9.81
CA PHE A 322 -31.05 6.01 -11.00
C PHE A 322 -31.48 5.20 -12.24
N LYS A 323 -31.60 5.90 -13.38
CA LYS A 323 -31.95 5.34 -14.69
C LYS A 323 -30.79 5.55 -15.66
N LYS A 324 -30.38 4.48 -16.34
CA LYS A 324 -29.36 4.50 -17.39
C LYS A 324 -29.95 5.04 -18.70
N ASP A 325 -30.43 6.28 -18.69
CA ASP A 325 -31.15 6.94 -19.80
C ASP A 325 -30.35 8.07 -20.46
N GLY A 326 -29.08 8.24 -20.09
CA GLY A 326 -28.18 9.24 -20.68
C GLY A 326 -28.46 10.67 -20.22
N THR A 327 -29.15 10.88 -19.09
CA THR A 327 -29.45 12.23 -18.58
C THR A 327 -28.57 12.67 -17.41
N ALA A 328 -28.02 11.72 -16.65
CA ALA A 328 -27.29 12.00 -15.43
C ALA A 328 -25.91 12.65 -15.69
N PRO A 329 -25.45 13.54 -14.80
CA PRO A 329 -24.04 13.94 -14.75
C PRO A 329 -23.16 12.81 -14.19
N LEU A 330 -21.91 12.73 -14.64
CA LEU A 330 -20.92 11.74 -14.21
C LEU A 330 -19.72 12.44 -13.57
N PHE A 331 -19.20 11.85 -12.50
CA PHE A 331 -17.89 12.19 -11.93
C PHE A 331 -16.97 10.98 -12.03
N GLN A 332 -15.97 11.04 -12.90
CA GLN A 332 -15.02 9.95 -13.17
C GLN A 332 -13.66 10.23 -12.52
N TYR A 333 -13.14 9.26 -11.79
CA TYR A 333 -11.86 9.34 -11.10
C TYR A 333 -10.90 8.22 -11.54
N SER A 334 -9.61 8.53 -11.61
CA SER A 334 -8.54 7.53 -11.71
C SER A 334 -7.16 8.11 -11.33
N TYR A 335 -6.16 7.22 -11.24
CA TYR A 335 -4.76 7.55 -10.98
C TYR A 335 -3.82 7.00 -12.08
N GLY A 336 -3.74 5.67 -12.22
CA GLY A 336 -3.12 5.01 -13.38
C GLY A 336 -1.59 5.14 -13.49
N SER A 337 -0.84 5.11 -12.39
CA SER A 337 0.64 5.12 -12.39
C SER A 337 1.23 4.35 -11.20
N TYR A 338 2.51 3.97 -11.29
CA TYR A 338 3.30 3.26 -10.27
C TYR A 338 2.74 1.90 -9.83
N GLY A 339 1.80 1.34 -10.59
CA GLY A 339 1.07 0.16 -10.19
C GLY A 339 0.14 0.37 -9.00
N TYR A 340 -0.14 1.62 -8.64
CA TYR A 340 -1.09 1.97 -7.57
C TYR A 340 -2.51 1.70 -8.05
N SER A 341 -3.19 0.77 -7.38
CA SER A 341 -4.58 0.42 -7.68
C SER A 341 -5.56 1.37 -7.00
N THR A 342 -6.52 1.87 -7.76
CA THR A 342 -7.59 2.72 -7.23
C THR A 342 -8.75 1.85 -6.75
N ASP A 343 -8.59 1.25 -5.56
CA ASP A 343 -9.60 0.34 -5.03
C ASP A 343 -10.99 1.00 -4.83
N PRO A 344 -12.10 0.27 -5.06
CA PRO A 344 -13.45 0.77 -4.78
C PRO A 344 -13.68 0.85 -3.27
N ALA A 345 -13.36 2.00 -2.68
CA ALA A 345 -13.42 2.26 -1.26
C ALA A 345 -14.37 3.42 -0.93
N PHE A 346 -14.96 3.38 0.26
CA PHE A 346 -15.92 4.38 0.71
C PHE A 346 -15.23 5.73 0.88
N ASN A 347 -15.89 6.77 0.37
CA ASN A 347 -15.48 8.15 0.58
C ASN A 347 -16.68 8.93 1.14
N PRO A 348 -16.56 9.50 2.35
CA PRO A 348 -17.68 10.19 3.03
C PRO A 348 -18.15 11.45 2.29
N MET A 349 -17.40 11.94 1.30
CA MET A 349 -17.81 13.06 0.45
C MET A 349 -18.70 12.65 -0.72
N LEU A 350 -18.67 11.37 -1.14
CA LEU A 350 -19.45 10.90 -2.30
C LEU A 350 -20.96 11.12 -2.15
N PRO A 351 -21.60 10.89 -0.99
CA PRO A 351 -23.03 11.17 -0.82
C PRO A 351 -23.46 12.56 -1.31
N SER A 352 -22.61 13.58 -1.15
CA SER A 352 -22.91 14.93 -1.67
C SER A 352 -23.10 14.97 -3.19
N LEU A 353 -22.37 14.15 -3.95
CA LEU A 353 -22.53 14.04 -5.40
C LEU A 353 -23.72 13.14 -5.76
N LEU A 354 -23.82 11.99 -5.09
CA LEU A 354 -24.83 10.98 -5.38
C LEU A 354 -26.26 11.49 -5.10
N ASP A 355 -26.45 12.23 -4.00
CA ASP A 355 -27.74 12.83 -3.63
C ASP A 355 -28.19 13.93 -4.60
N ARG A 356 -27.27 14.45 -5.43
CA ARG A 356 -27.54 15.41 -6.52
C ARG A 356 -27.72 14.72 -7.88
N GLY A 357 -27.88 13.39 -7.88
CA GLY A 357 -28.12 12.59 -9.07
C GLY A 357 -26.89 12.34 -9.93
N MET A 358 -25.68 12.59 -9.40
CA MET A 358 -24.45 12.23 -10.11
C MET A 358 -24.18 10.73 -10.01
N VAL A 359 -23.68 10.15 -11.09
CA VAL A 359 -23.01 8.85 -11.08
C VAL A 359 -21.54 9.07 -10.73
N TYR A 360 -20.97 8.26 -9.86
CA TYR A 360 -19.53 8.24 -9.60
C TYR A 360 -18.90 6.99 -10.21
N ALA A 361 -17.80 7.15 -10.94
CA ALA A 361 -17.07 6.07 -11.59
C ALA A 361 -15.60 6.10 -11.22
N ILE A 362 -15.06 4.94 -10.85
CA ILE A 362 -13.61 4.69 -10.82
C ILE A 362 -13.25 3.91 -12.08
N ALA A 363 -12.46 4.52 -12.95
CA ALA A 363 -11.89 3.86 -14.12
C ALA A 363 -10.57 3.18 -13.73
N HIS A 364 -10.54 1.85 -13.73
CA HIS A 364 -9.35 1.06 -13.35
C HIS A 364 -8.40 0.89 -14.54
N ILE A 365 -7.92 2.02 -15.06
CA ILE A 365 -7.09 2.12 -16.27
C ILE A 365 -5.72 1.45 -16.11
N ARG A 366 -5.08 1.10 -17.24
CA ARG A 366 -3.68 0.62 -17.23
C ARG A 366 -2.74 1.61 -16.56
N GLY A 367 -1.69 1.09 -15.92
CA GLY A 367 -0.76 1.82 -15.07
C GLY A 367 -1.02 1.63 -13.57
N GLY A 368 -2.19 1.12 -13.18
CA GLY A 368 -2.43 0.49 -11.88
C GLY A 368 -2.17 -1.03 -11.90
N GLN A 369 -2.45 -1.75 -10.82
CA GLN A 369 -2.32 -3.22 -10.72
C GLN A 369 -3.63 -3.95 -10.39
N GLU A 370 -4.77 -3.37 -10.75
CA GLU A 370 -6.10 -3.94 -10.51
C GLU A 370 -6.27 -5.32 -11.16
N LEU A 371 -5.60 -5.55 -12.30
CA LEU A 371 -5.51 -6.83 -13.01
C LEU A 371 -4.09 -7.43 -13.00
N GLY A 372 -3.28 -7.03 -12.02
CA GLY A 372 -1.92 -7.54 -11.82
C GLY A 372 -0.83 -6.78 -12.56
N ARG A 373 0.38 -7.34 -12.58
CA ARG A 373 1.60 -6.64 -12.96
C ARG A 373 1.60 -6.21 -14.43
N LYS A 374 1.10 -7.06 -15.32
CA LYS A 374 0.97 -6.73 -16.74
C LYS A 374 0.11 -5.47 -16.96
N TRP A 375 -0.91 -5.26 -16.13
CA TRP A 375 -1.76 -4.07 -16.20
C TRP A 375 -0.99 -2.76 -15.94
N TYR A 376 0.01 -2.83 -15.06
CA TYR A 376 0.90 -1.71 -14.78
C TYR A 376 1.95 -1.54 -15.89
N ASP A 377 2.59 -2.62 -16.32
CA ASP A 377 3.61 -2.59 -17.36
C ASP A 377 3.05 -2.09 -18.72
N ASP A 378 1.76 -2.38 -18.99
CA ASP A 378 1.03 -1.87 -20.16
C ASP A 378 0.54 -0.41 -19.98
N GLY A 379 0.89 0.29 -18.90
CA GLY A 379 0.52 1.69 -18.64
C GLY A 379 1.65 2.53 -18.04
N LYS A 380 2.90 2.18 -18.36
CA LYS A 380 4.13 2.91 -17.99
C LYS A 380 5.11 2.98 -19.15
N MET A 381 6.17 3.77 -19.03
CA MET A 381 7.24 3.88 -20.06
C MET A 381 6.64 4.11 -21.47
N PHE A 382 7.10 3.37 -22.48
CA PHE A 382 6.59 3.44 -23.86
C PHE A 382 5.09 3.14 -24.00
N ASN A 383 4.47 2.48 -23.01
CA ASN A 383 3.05 2.17 -22.98
C ASN A 383 2.22 3.20 -22.20
N LYS A 384 2.82 4.28 -21.67
CA LYS A 384 2.14 5.23 -20.77
C LYS A 384 0.87 5.84 -21.37
N LYS A 385 0.83 6.01 -22.70
CA LYS A 385 -0.35 6.55 -23.41
C LYS A 385 -1.62 5.73 -23.17
N ASN A 386 -1.48 4.44 -22.88
CA ASN A 386 -2.61 3.56 -22.60
C ASN A 386 -3.45 4.03 -21.40
N SER A 387 -2.81 4.56 -20.34
CA SER A 387 -3.53 5.13 -19.20
C SER A 387 -4.51 6.23 -19.64
N PHE A 388 -4.06 7.12 -20.53
CA PHE A 388 -4.86 8.25 -21.00
C PHE A 388 -5.98 7.78 -21.94
N THR A 389 -5.66 6.88 -22.86
CA THR A 389 -6.66 6.37 -23.81
C THR A 389 -7.70 5.50 -23.14
N ASP A 390 -7.34 4.68 -22.16
CA ASP A 390 -8.28 3.88 -21.37
C ASP A 390 -9.27 4.78 -20.63
N PHE A 391 -8.80 5.89 -20.05
CA PHE A 391 -9.67 6.82 -19.32
C PHE A 391 -10.71 7.49 -20.25
N ILE A 392 -10.27 7.88 -21.45
CA ILE A 392 -11.14 8.43 -22.50
C ILE A 392 -12.13 7.37 -23.00
N ASP A 393 -11.66 6.15 -23.25
CA ASP A 393 -12.49 5.06 -23.77
C ASP A 393 -13.54 4.61 -22.73
N VAL A 394 -13.19 4.57 -21.44
CA VAL A 394 -14.14 4.39 -20.33
C VAL A 394 -15.17 5.51 -20.30
N THR A 395 -14.74 6.77 -20.46
CA THR A 395 -15.66 7.92 -20.47
C THR A 395 -16.72 7.76 -21.56
N ARG A 396 -16.28 7.44 -22.79
CA ARG A 396 -17.16 7.25 -23.95
C ARG A 396 -18.08 6.05 -23.77
N TYR A 397 -17.54 4.93 -23.30
CA TYR A 397 -18.34 3.75 -22.97
C TYR A 397 -19.46 4.08 -21.98
N LEU A 398 -19.18 4.79 -20.89
CA LEU A 398 -20.19 5.13 -19.90
C LEU A 398 -21.27 6.06 -20.47
N VAL A 399 -20.90 7.02 -21.32
CA VAL A 399 -21.87 7.87 -22.03
C VAL A 399 -22.73 7.03 -22.99
N ASP A 400 -22.11 6.18 -23.81
CA ASP A 400 -22.81 5.36 -24.81
C ASP A 400 -23.75 4.33 -24.17
N GLN A 401 -23.41 3.83 -22.98
CA GLN A 401 -24.27 2.93 -22.19
C GLN A 401 -25.34 3.66 -21.36
N GLY A 402 -25.48 4.98 -21.52
CA GLY A 402 -26.52 5.76 -20.88
C GLY A 402 -26.27 6.07 -19.40
N TYR A 403 -25.06 5.86 -18.88
CA TYR A 403 -24.73 6.27 -17.49
C TYR A 403 -24.65 7.78 -17.33
N ALA A 404 -24.28 8.46 -18.40
CA ALA A 404 -23.95 9.86 -18.37
C ALA A 404 -24.48 10.57 -19.61
N LYS A 405 -24.88 11.83 -19.45
CA LYS A 405 -25.16 12.71 -20.57
C LYS A 405 -23.85 13.16 -21.21
N LYS A 406 -23.77 13.08 -22.54
CA LYS A 406 -22.65 13.66 -23.31
C LYS A 406 -22.43 15.13 -22.93
N GLY A 407 -21.19 15.50 -22.64
CA GLY A 407 -20.82 16.85 -22.19
C GLY A 407 -21.14 17.15 -20.71
N ARG A 408 -21.69 16.21 -19.93
CA ARG A 408 -21.88 16.33 -18.47
C ARG A 408 -20.99 15.36 -17.68
N VAL A 409 -19.77 15.16 -18.15
CA VAL A 409 -18.75 14.39 -17.43
C VAL A 409 -17.78 15.35 -16.76
N ALA A 410 -17.60 15.20 -15.45
CA ALA A 410 -16.50 15.78 -14.69
C ALA A 410 -15.42 14.71 -14.46
N ALA A 411 -14.15 15.07 -14.59
CA ALA A 411 -13.02 14.19 -14.33
C ALA A 411 -12.15 14.72 -13.18
N MET A 412 -11.55 13.81 -12.40
CA MET A 412 -10.60 14.16 -11.35
C MET A 412 -9.41 13.20 -11.31
N GLY A 413 -8.23 13.76 -11.03
CA GLY A 413 -7.01 13.02 -10.72
C GLY A 413 -6.01 13.92 -9.98
N GLY A 414 -5.12 13.33 -9.17
CA GLY A 414 -4.13 14.07 -8.38
C GLY A 414 -2.72 13.48 -8.46
N SER A 415 -1.69 14.31 -8.29
CA SER A 415 -0.29 13.92 -8.45
C SER A 415 -0.03 13.37 -9.87
N ALA A 416 0.33 12.10 -10.04
CA ALA A 416 0.37 11.46 -11.35
C ALA A 416 -1.01 11.25 -11.99
N GLY A 417 -2.09 11.21 -11.21
CA GLY A 417 -3.45 11.38 -11.74
C GLY A 417 -3.69 12.80 -12.29
N GLY A 418 -2.90 13.80 -11.87
CA GLY A 418 -2.91 15.13 -12.46
C GLY A 418 -2.23 15.18 -13.83
N LEU A 419 -1.19 14.36 -14.06
CA LEU A 419 -0.65 14.09 -15.40
C LEU A 419 -1.75 13.53 -16.30
N LEU A 420 -2.51 12.53 -15.82
CA LEU A 420 -3.65 11.98 -16.53
C LEU A 420 -4.66 13.09 -16.91
N MET A 421 -5.02 13.97 -15.97
CA MET A 421 -5.94 15.09 -16.24
C MET A 421 -5.40 16.04 -17.32
N GLY A 422 -4.12 16.42 -17.26
CA GLY A 422 -3.49 17.28 -18.28
C GLY A 422 -3.41 16.62 -19.65
N ALA A 423 -3.17 15.31 -19.71
CA ALA A 423 -3.15 14.58 -20.97
C ALA A 423 -4.56 14.52 -21.61
N VAL A 424 -5.58 14.14 -20.85
CA VAL A 424 -6.94 13.99 -21.41
C VAL A 424 -7.59 15.32 -21.76
N SER A 425 -7.25 16.42 -21.07
CA SER A 425 -7.69 17.76 -21.47
C SER A 425 -7.13 18.18 -22.84
N ASN A 426 -5.94 17.71 -23.21
CA ASN A 426 -5.36 17.97 -24.52
C ASN A 426 -5.88 16.99 -25.59
N MET A 427 -6.04 15.72 -25.23
CA MET A 427 -6.39 14.64 -26.19
C MET A 427 -7.89 14.57 -26.51
N ALA A 428 -8.77 14.91 -25.55
CA ALA A 428 -10.22 14.79 -25.71
C ALA A 428 -11.00 15.83 -24.88
N PRO A 429 -10.71 17.14 -24.99
CA PRO A 429 -11.38 18.18 -24.20
C PRO A 429 -12.90 18.18 -24.36
N GLN A 430 -13.41 17.82 -25.55
CA GLN A 430 -14.83 17.77 -25.85
C GLN A 430 -15.63 16.73 -25.05
N ASP A 431 -14.94 15.75 -24.45
CA ASP A 431 -15.59 14.67 -23.69
C ASP A 431 -15.88 15.09 -22.23
N TYR A 432 -15.29 16.20 -21.75
CA TYR A 432 -15.36 16.64 -20.35
C TYR A 432 -15.93 18.05 -20.21
N GLY A 433 -16.96 18.19 -19.36
CA GLY A 433 -17.53 19.50 -18.98
C GLY A 433 -16.77 20.18 -17.83
N ALA A 434 -16.02 19.42 -17.04
CA ALA A 434 -15.14 19.94 -15.98
C ALA A 434 -13.98 18.97 -15.71
N ILE A 435 -12.81 19.50 -15.37
CA ILE A 435 -11.62 18.71 -14.98
C ILE A 435 -11.05 19.31 -13.69
N VAL A 436 -10.84 18.47 -12.68
CA VAL A 436 -10.18 18.83 -11.42
C VAL A 436 -8.82 18.15 -11.36
N SER A 437 -7.76 18.94 -11.49
CA SER A 437 -6.37 18.47 -11.48
C SER A 437 -5.68 18.89 -10.19
N LEU A 438 -5.39 17.94 -9.31
CA LEU A 438 -4.83 18.20 -7.98
C LEU A 438 -3.31 18.01 -7.99
N VAL A 439 -2.54 19.02 -7.55
CA VAL A 439 -1.05 18.98 -7.48
C VAL A 439 -0.38 18.27 -8.68
N PRO A 440 -0.64 18.73 -9.92
CA PRO A 440 -0.47 17.87 -11.08
C PRO A 440 0.96 17.84 -11.63
N PHE A 441 1.45 16.65 -11.98
CA PHE A 441 2.71 16.46 -12.70
C PHE A 441 2.52 16.73 -14.19
N VAL A 442 2.77 17.96 -14.65
CA VAL A 442 2.45 18.38 -16.04
C VAL A 442 3.64 18.91 -16.84
N ASP A 443 4.73 19.33 -16.18
CA ASP A 443 5.97 19.72 -16.84
C ASP A 443 6.94 18.54 -16.94
N VAL A 444 6.47 17.47 -17.60
CA VAL A 444 7.10 16.13 -17.54
C VAL A 444 8.51 16.15 -18.12
N VAL A 445 8.70 16.69 -19.32
CA VAL A 445 10.00 16.62 -20.02
C VAL A 445 11.05 17.45 -19.29
N THR A 446 10.74 18.71 -18.94
CA THR A 446 11.67 19.59 -18.23
C THR A 446 12.07 19.00 -16.88
N THR A 447 11.10 18.48 -16.12
CA THR A 447 11.35 17.90 -14.80
C THR A 447 12.21 16.64 -14.90
N MET A 448 11.91 15.75 -15.84
CA MET A 448 12.64 14.49 -15.99
C MET A 448 14.05 14.67 -16.56
N LEU A 449 14.35 15.79 -17.22
CA LEU A 449 15.70 16.15 -17.66
C LEU A 449 16.60 16.64 -16.50
N ASP A 450 16.04 17.06 -15.37
CA ASP A 450 16.78 17.66 -14.26
C ASP A 450 16.88 16.70 -13.05
N PRO A 451 18.03 16.02 -12.86
CA PRO A 451 18.21 15.09 -11.75
C PRO A 451 18.35 15.79 -10.38
N THR A 452 18.43 17.13 -10.35
CA THR A 452 18.49 17.89 -9.08
C THR A 452 17.10 18.08 -8.46
N ILE A 453 16.04 17.88 -9.23
CA ILE A 453 14.67 17.90 -8.72
C ILE A 453 14.41 16.59 -7.95
N PRO A 454 13.88 16.65 -6.72
CA PRO A 454 13.57 15.45 -5.95
C PRO A 454 12.65 14.50 -6.73
N LEU A 455 12.87 13.19 -6.55
CA LEU A 455 12.19 12.06 -7.21
C LEU A 455 12.63 11.76 -8.65
N THR A 456 13.15 12.72 -9.42
CA THR A 456 13.46 12.53 -10.85
C THR A 456 14.23 11.23 -11.14
N THR A 457 15.33 10.98 -10.42
CA THR A 457 16.17 9.79 -10.64
C THR A 457 15.45 8.48 -10.32
N GLY A 458 14.58 8.46 -9.31
CA GLY A 458 13.77 7.30 -8.96
C GLY A 458 12.60 7.04 -9.91
N GLU A 459 12.21 8.05 -10.71
CA GLU A 459 11.09 7.97 -11.64
C GLU A 459 11.48 7.63 -13.09
N TYR A 460 12.77 7.48 -13.39
CA TYR A 460 13.22 7.00 -14.71
C TYR A 460 12.65 5.63 -15.05
N ASP A 461 12.47 4.76 -14.06
CA ASP A 461 11.86 3.45 -14.26
C ASP A 461 10.32 3.53 -14.42
N GLU A 462 9.67 4.69 -14.25
CA GLU A 462 8.23 4.90 -14.47
C GLU A 462 7.93 5.54 -15.83
N TRP A 463 8.55 6.69 -16.11
CA TRP A 463 8.24 7.52 -17.29
C TRP A 463 9.24 7.35 -18.44
N GLY A 464 10.48 6.99 -18.11
CA GLY A 464 11.64 7.03 -19.00
C GLY A 464 12.58 8.19 -18.66
N ASN A 465 13.75 8.19 -19.31
CA ASN A 465 14.77 9.24 -19.18
C ASN A 465 14.85 10.00 -20.54
N PRO A 466 14.24 11.19 -20.65
CA PRO A 466 14.06 11.91 -21.92
C PRO A 466 15.30 12.61 -22.46
#